data_AF-A0A922X9M9-F1
#
_entry.id   AF-A0A922X9M9-F1
#
_cell.length_a   1.000
_cell.length_b   1.000
_cell.length_c   1.000
_cell.angle_alpha   90.00
_cell.angle_beta   90.00
_cell.angle_gamma   90.00
#
_symmetry.space_group_name_H-M   'P 1'
#
loop_
_entity.id
_entity.type
_entity.pdbx_description
1 polymer ?
#
loop_
_entity_poly.entity_id
_entity_poly.type
_entity_poly.pdbx_seq_one_letter_code
_entity_poly.pdbx_strand_id
1 'polypeptide(L)'
;MLVSVTIGCGDDGPKVSDANKLFIEASKLIGEGQQEAAFEKLNESIADEPLLWSYRERAKLLLEMGKDDAAMKDVDAALQLSPADPDLLWLKGEIAKPAAQRFQGKFKTPPSNNR
;
A
#
# COMPACT_ATOMS: atom_id res chain seq x y z
N MET A 1 -14.57 36.82 -39.62
CA MET A 1 -14.06 36.72 -38.24
C MET A 1 -13.60 35.29 -38.06
N LEU A 2 -12.29 35.07 -37.94
CA LEU A 2 -11.69 33.74 -37.84
C LEU A 2 -12.12 33.06 -36.53
N VAL A 3 -12.56 31.81 -36.65
CA VAL A 3 -12.76 30.91 -35.51
C VAL A 3 -11.39 30.26 -35.25
N SER A 4 -10.63 30.79 -34.29
CA SER A 4 -9.41 30.15 -33.83
C SER A 4 -9.79 29.01 -32.88
N VAL A 5 -9.93 27.81 -33.45
CA VAL A 5 -9.83 26.56 -32.69
C VAL A 5 -8.36 26.37 -32.37
N THR A 6 -7.97 26.62 -31.12
CA THR A 6 -6.68 26.15 -30.62
C THR A 6 -6.79 24.65 -30.40
N ILE A 7 -6.20 23.90 -31.33
CA ILE A 7 -5.96 22.47 -31.22
C ILE A 7 -5.07 22.28 -29.98
N GLY A 8 -5.64 21.71 -28.93
CA GLY A 8 -4.87 21.21 -27.80
C GLY A 8 -4.08 19.99 -28.27
N CYS A 9 -2.76 20.12 -28.34
CA CYS A 9 -1.89 18.96 -28.32
C CYS A 9 -1.85 18.46 -26.87
N GLY A 10 -2.84 17.66 -26.48
CA GLY A 10 -2.70 16.78 -25.33
C GLY A 10 -1.81 15.63 -25.75
N ASP A 11 -0.53 15.70 -25.42
CA ASP A 11 0.35 14.53 -25.42
C ASP A 11 -0.06 13.61 -24.24
N ASP A 12 -1.28 13.08 -24.28
CA ASP A 12 -1.76 12.06 -23.35
C ASP A 12 -1.44 10.68 -23.93
N GLY A 13 -0.15 10.44 -24.16
CA GLY A 13 0.35 9.06 -24.30
C GLY A 13 0.02 8.27 -23.03
N PRO A 14 -0.13 6.93 -23.09
CA PRO A 14 -0.39 6.15 -21.89
C PRO A 14 0.73 6.42 -20.87
N LYS A 15 0.40 7.10 -19.77
CA LYS A 15 1.30 7.22 -18.62
C LYS A 15 1.59 5.80 -18.16
N VAL A 16 2.84 5.38 -18.28
CA VAL A 16 3.30 4.15 -17.66
C VAL A 16 3.30 4.40 -16.16
N SER A 17 2.52 3.61 -15.44
CA SER A 17 2.43 3.64 -13.98
C SER A 17 3.81 3.41 -13.36
N ASP A 18 4.22 4.32 -12.48
CA ASP A 18 5.41 4.23 -11.63
C ASP A 18 5.08 3.55 -10.29
N ALA A 19 3.83 3.17 -10.04
CA ALA A 19 3.36 2.62 -8.76
C ALA A 19 4.23 1.45 -8.24
N ASN A 20 4.67 0.56 -9.13
CA ASN A 20 5.57 -0.55 -8.76
C ASN A 20 6.96 -0.08 -8.36
N LYS A 21 7.52 0.91 -9.06
CA LYS A 21 8.82 1.51 -8.71
C LYS A 21 8.74 2.19 -7.35
N LEU A 22 7.68 2.97 -7.12
CA LEU A 22 7.40 3.64 -5.85
C LEU A 22 7.26 2.63 -4.70
N PHE A 23 6.60 1.50 -4.93
CA PHE A 23 6.52 0.40 -3.98
C PHE A 23 7.88 -0.22 -3.64
N ILE A 24 8.74 -0.44 -4.65
CA ILE A 24 10.09 -0.97 -4.45
C ILE A 24 10.93 0.01 -3.60
N GLU A 25 10.83 1.31 -3.89
CA GLU A 25 11.48 2.35 -3.09
C GLU A 25 10.99 2.35 -1.64
N ALA A 26 9.67 2.26 -1.43
CA ALA A 26 9.09 2.13 -0.09
C ALA A 26 9.61 0.91 0.66
N SER A 27 9.67 -0.25 0.00
CA SER A 27 10.14 -1.50 0.59
C SER A 27 11.60 -1.41 1.05
N LYS A 28 12.43 -0.71 0.27
CA LYS A 28 13.82 -0.42 0.64
C LYS A 28 13.88 0.49 1.88
N LEU A 29 13.10 1.56 1.91
CA LEU A 29 13.03 2.50 3.04
C LEU A 29 12.55 1.83 4.34
N ILE A 30 11.60 0.88 4.25
CA ILE A 30 11.18 0.05 5.39
C ILE A 30 12.37 -0.75 5.93
N GLY A 31 13.15 -1.39 5.06
CA GLY A 31 14.35 -2.13 5.45
C GLY A 31 15.44 -1.26 6.10
N GLU A 32 15.47 0.03 5.77
CA GLU A 32 16.37 1.03 6.35
C GLU A 32 15.82 1.67 7.63
N GLY A 33 14.59 1.33 8.05
CA GLY A 33 13.92 1.92 9.21
C GLY A 33 13.36 3.33 8.97
N GLN A 34 13.36 3.82 7.74
CA GLN A 34 12.85 5.13 7.36
C GLN A 34 11.32 5.10 7.17
N GLN A 35 10.60 4.85 8.26
CA GLN A 35 9.16 4.58 8.25
C GLN A 35 8.33 5.73 7.63
N GLU A 36 8.66 6.99 7.90
CA GLU A 36 7.91 8.13 7.34
C GLU A 36 8.13 8.26 5.82
N ALA A 37 9.37 8.15 5.36
CA ALA A 37 9.68 8.20 3.94
C ALA A 37 9.05 7.02 3.17
N ALA A 38 9.06 5.82 3.77
CA ALA A 38 8.37 4.66 3.23
C ALA A 38 6.87 4.89 3.09
N PHE A 39 6.24 5.49 4.11
CA PHE A 39 4.82 5.81 4.09
C PHE A 39 4.47 6.76 2.95
N GLU A 40 5.26 7.80 2.72
CA GLU A 40 5.05 8.72 1.59
C GLU A 40 5.19 8.01 0.24
N LYS A 41 6.18 7.13 0.08
CA LYS A 41 6.33 6.35 -1.17
C LYS A 41 5.17 5.37 -1.40
N LEU A 42 4.59 4.80 -0.35
CA LEU A 42 3.38 4.00 -0.46
C LEU A 42 2.15 4.85 -0.82
N ASN A 43 2.05 6.08 -0.31
CA ASN A 43 0.99 7.01 -0.70
C ASN A 43 1.09 7.36 -2.19
N GLU A 44 2.29 7.73 -2.66
CA GLU A 44 2.55 8.01 -4.07
C GLU A 44 2.21 6.77 -4.93
N SER A 45 2.64 5.58 -4.52
CA SER A 45 2.37 4.32 -5.21
C SER A 45 0.86 4.08 -5.39
N ILE A 46 0.09 4.18 -4.30
CA ILE A 46 -1.36 3.96 -4.30
C ILE A 46 -2.11 5.03 -5.10
N ALA A 47 -1.64 6.27 -5.06
CA ALA A 47 -2.24 7.38 -5.80
C ALA A 47 -2.03 7.26 -7.31
N ASP A 48 -0.90 6.70 -7.73
CA ASP A 48 -0.61 6.40 -9.13
C ASP A 48 -1.38 5.18 -9.61
N GLU A 49 -1.33 4.07 -8.85
CA GLU A 49 -2.14 2.88 -9.10
C GLU A 49 -2.52 2.16 -7.79
N PRO A 50 -3.80 1.81 -7.58
CA PRO A 50 -4.24 1.05 -6.41
C PRO A 50 -3.74 -0.41 -6.41
N LEU A 51 -2.50 -0.63 -6.00
CA LEU A 51 -1.88 -1.96 -5.95
C LEU A 51 -2.16 -2.67 -4.61
N LEU A 52 -2.51 -3.96 -4.69
CA LEU A 52 -2.76 -4.82 -3.53
C LEU A 52 -1.60 -4.79 -2.53
N TRP A 53 -0.36 -4.97 -3.01
CA TRP A 53 0.83 -5.01 -2.17
C TRP A 53 1.17 -3.65 -1.55
N SER A 54 0.88 -2.53 -2.23
CA SER A 54 1.10 -1.20 -1.67
C SER A 54 0.16 -0.91 -0.50
N TYR A 55 -1.13 -1.27 -0.62
CA TYR A 55 -2.06 -1.20 0.52
C TYR A 55 -1.63 -2.12 1.66
N ARG A 56 -1.22 -3.35 1.35
CA ARG A 56 -0.77 -4.32 2.36
C ARG A 56 0.42 -3.83 3.17
N GLU A 57 1.48 -3.36 2.51
CA GLU A 57 2.66 -2.84 3.21
C GLU A 57 2.34 -1.55 3.97
N ARG A 58 1.49 -0.66 3.41
CA ARG A 58 1.08 0.56 4.12
C ARG A 58 0.25 0.24 5.36
N ALA A 59 -0.67 -0.71 5.28
CA ALA A 59 -1.44 -1.17 6.43
C ALA A 59 -0.53 -1.73 7.53
N LYS A 60 0.45 -2.55 7.18
CA LYS A 60 1.41 -3.10 8.14
C LYS A 60 2.23 -1.99 8.80
N LEU A 61 2.78 -1.07 8.02
CA LEU A 61 3.53 0.09 8.51
C LEU A 61 2.69 0.98 9.43
N LEU A 62 1.43 1.22 9.07
CA LEU A 62 0.48 1.96 9.89
C LEU A 62 0.22 1.27 11.24
N LEU A 63 0.16 -0.06 11.29
CA LEU A 63 0.02 -0.79 12.54
C LEU A 63 1.26 -0.68 13.44
N GLU A 64 2.45 -0.68 12.84
CA GLU A 64 3.71 -0.41 13.57
C GLU A 64 3.76 1.02 14.11
N MET A 65 3.15 1.98 13.41
CA MET A 65 2.96 3.36 13.86
C MET A 65 1.79 3.55 14.85
N GLY A 66 1.02 2.51 15.17
CA GLY A 66 -0.17 2.60 16.03
C GLY A 66 -1.38 3.29 15.41
N LYS A 67 -1.43 3.41 14.08
CA LYS A 67 -2.51 4.05 13.30
C LYS A 67 -3.52 3.02 12.80
N ASP A 68 -4.18 2.34 13.74
CA ASP A 68 -5.01 1.16 13.49
C ASP A 68 -6.19 1.43 12.55
N ASP A 69 -6.89 2.55 12.73
CA ASP A 69 -8.04 2.91 11.89
C ASP A 69 -7.65 3.13 10.43
N ALA A 70 -6.46 3.71 10.21
CA ALA A 70 -5.94 3.91 8.85
C ALA A 70 -5.51 2.58 8.23
N ALA A 71 -4.85 1.71 9.02
CA ALA A 71 -4.48 0.39 8.56
C ALA A 71 -5.70 -0.45 8.18
N MET A 72 -6.79 -0.37 8.94
CA MET A 72 -8.02 -1.10 8.63
C MET A 72 -8.65 -0.64 7.31
N LYS A 73 -8.64 0.67 7.02
CA LYS A 73 -9.10 1.20 5.73
C LYS A 73 -8.28 0.66 4.56
N ASP A 74 -6.96 0.57 4.72
CA ASP A 74 -6.09 0.00 3.69
C ASP A 74 -6.34 -1.49 3.49
N VAL A 75 -6.53 -2.26 4.57
CA VAL A 75 -6.91 -3.67 4.48
C VAL A 75 -8.25 -3.85 3.78
N ASP A 76 -9.26 -3.04 4.11
CA ASP A 76 -10.57 -3.11 3.48
C ASP A 76 -10.51 -2.76 1.99
N ALA A 77 -9.75 -1.72 1.62
CA ALA A 77 -9.53 -1.35 0.22
C ALA A 77 -8.82 -2.47 -0.56
N ALA A 78 -7.79 -3.07 0.03
CA ALA A 78 -7.06 -4.17 -0.58
C ALA A 78 -7.91 -5.45 -0.71
N LEU A 79 -8.81 -5.71 0.25
CA LEU A 79 -9.76 -6.83 0.18
C LEU A 79 -10.81 -6.63 -0.93
N GLN A 80 -11.10 -5.39 -1.36
CA GLN A 80 -11.92 -5.18 -2.57
C GLN A 80 -11.19 -5.65 -3.83
N LEU A 81 -9.85 -5.56 -3.86
CA LEU A 81 -9.02 -6.02 -4.99
C LEU A 81 -8.83 -7.53 -4.98
N SER A 82 -8.60 -8.11 -3.79
CA SER A 82 -8.42 -9.55 -3.59
C SER A 82 -9.13 -10.02 -2.30
N PRO A 83 -10.42 -10.41 -2.39
CA PRO A 83 -11.24 -10.73 -1.21
C PRO A 83 -10.76 -11.92 -0.37
N ALA A 84 -9.97 -12.81 -0.95
CA ALA A 84 -9.49 -14.04 -0.32
C ALA A 84 -7.97 -14.06 -0.13
N ASP A 85 -7.31 -12.90 -0.16
CA ASP A 85 -5.87 -12.82 0.07
C ASP A 85 -5.53 -13.24 1.52
N PRO A 86 -4.74 -14.30 1.72
CA PRO A 86 -4.47 -14.84 3.05
C PRO A 86 -3.67 -13.86 3.92
N ASP A 87 -2.85 -13.00 3.31
CA ASP A 87 -2.05 -12.04 4.05
C ASP A 87 -2.87 -10.84 4.53
N LEU A 88 -3.88 -10.41 3.75
CA LEU A 88 -4.86 -9.42 4.20
C LEU A 88 -5.73 -9.93 5.35
N LEU A 89 -6.17 -11.19 5.28
CA LEU A 89 -6.92 -11.81 6.37
C LEU A 89 -6.05 -11.95 7.63
N TRP A 90 -4.77 -12.28 7.46
CA TRP A 90 -3.79 -12.28 8.54
C TRP A 90 -3.61 -10.87 9.14
N LEU A 91 -3.41 -9.83 8.31
CA LEU A 91 -3.30 -8.43 8.76
C LEU A 91 -4.53 -7.99 9.54
N LYS A 92 -5.74 -8.32 9.06
CA LYS A 92 -6.99 -8.06 9.79
C LYS A 92 -7.00 -8.70 11.18
N GLY A 93 -6.46 -9.92 11.27
CA GLY A 93 -6.23 -10.60 12.55
C GLY A 93 -5.24 -9.86 13.45
N GLU A 94 -4.15 -9.32 12.91
CA GLU A 94 -3.19 -8.50 13.66
C GLU A 94 -3.81 -7.18 14.16
N ILE A 95 -4.65 -6.53 13.35
CA ILE A 95 -5.36 -5.30 13.75
C ILE A 95 -6.21 -5.54 15.00
N ALA A 96 -6.91 -6.66 15.08
CA ALA A 96 -7.77 -7.02 16.20
C ALA A 96 -7.01 -7.33 17.51
N LYS A 97 -5.69 -7.55 17.45
CA LYS A 97 -4.86 -7.78 18.65
C LYS A 97 -4.47 -6.46 19.31
N PRO A 98 -4.23 -6.45 20.63
CA PRO A 98 -3.52 -5.36 21.27
C PRO A 98 -2.17 -5.13 20.59
N ALA A 99 -1.76 -3.88 20.41
CA ALA A 99 -0.51 -3.53 19.72
C ALA A 99 0.71 -4.30 20.26
N ALA A 100 0.77 -4.50 21.59
CA ALA A 100 1.84 -5.25 22.25
C ALA A 100 1.88 -6.75 21.95
N GLN A 101 0.89 -7.31 21.26
CA GLN A 101 0.78 -8.73 20.89
C GLN A 101 0.82 -8.95 19.37
N ARG A 102 0.88 -7.87 18.58
CA ARG A 102 0.97 -7.94 17.12
C ARG A 102 2.31 -8.53 16.69
N PHE A 103 2.30 -9.21 15.54
CA PHE A 103 3.49 -9.74 14.87
C PHE A 103 4.36 -10.62 15.80
N GLN A 104 3.71 -11.39 16.67
CA GLN A 104 4.36 -12.25 17.66
C GLN A 104 3.89 -13.71 17.58
N GLY A 105 4.69 -14.58 18.21
CA GLY A 105 4.40 -16.01 18.27
C GLY A 105 4.56 -16.73 16.94
N LYS A 106 3.80 -17.82 16.78
CA LYS A 106 3.89 -18.73 15.62
C LYS A 106 3.50 -18.06 14.30
N PHE A 107 2.65 -17.03 14.34
CA PHE A 107 2.09 -16.34 13.17
C PHE A 107 2.61 -14.90 13.06
N LYS A 108 3.87 -14.67 13.44
CA LYS A 108 4.50 -13.34 13.37
C LYS A 108 4.72 -12.82 11.94
N THR A 109 4.70 -13.70 10.95
CA THR A 109 4.88 -13.38 9.54
C THR A 109 3.63 -13.73 8.73
N PRO A 110 3.41 -13.05 7.60
CA PRO A 110 2.29 -13.36 6.70
C PRO A 110 2.33 -14.83 6.21
N PRO A 111 1.17 -15.46 5.96
CA PRO A 111 1.10 -16.80 5.40
C PRO A 111 1.89 -17.00 4.09
N SER A 112 2.01 -15.98 3.24
CA SER A 112 2.80 -16.07 2.00
C SER A 112 4.28 -16.37 2.23
N ASN A 113 4.84 -16.05 3.40
CA ASN A 113 6.23 -16.36 3.76
C ASN A 113 6.48 -17.84 4.06
N ASN A 114 5.43 -18.66 4.18
CA ASN A 114 5.53 -20.08 4.55
C ASN A 114 5.50 -21.03 3.34
N ARG A 115 5.78 -20.54 2.13
CA ARG A 115 5.79 -21.32 0.88
C ARG A 115 7.17 -21.81 0.50
#